data_AF-A0A7C5PEI7-F1
#
_entry.id   AF-A0A7C5PEI7-F1
#
_cell.length_a   1.000
_cell.length_b   1.000
_cell.length_c   1.000
_cell.angle_alpha   90.00
_cell.angle_beta   90.00
_cell.angle_gamma   90.00
#
_symmetry.space_group_name_H-M   'P 1'
#
loop_
_entity.id
_entity.type
_entity.pdbx_description
1 polymer ?
#
loop_
_entity_poly.entity_id
_entity_poly.type
_entity_poly.pdbx_seq_one_letter_code
_entity_poly.pdbx_strand_id
1 'polypeptide(L)'
;MIRPLPVCFLLCLAGGLPAQETRVIPWGLEKADGNSTSAFPFGYTSGRTQQVIDGAALCQNSALLLGMALRRDGRGTNTYKARILPSLTIRLGHTKVSPSTMSTVFASNRTGPMVTVFPKAKFILPTLPPMNPGIFAVQWSWAVPFAYNRTLGNLLVEFEIPGTGGKSEYFMDAHGSKSMGGRTALFGKPGVFAGKDPYTVTCPSPSRMFPGGSL
;
A
#
# COMPACT_ATOMS: atom_id res chain seq x y z
N MET A 1 48.13 52.93 8.50
CA MET A 1 47.74 52.27 7.23
C MET A 1 47.25 50.86 7.60
N ILE A 2 45.95 50.71 7.86
CA ILE A 2 45.35 49.50 8.44
C ILE A 2 44.82 48.63 7.29
N ARG A 3 45.39 47.44 7.12
CA ARG A 3 44.97 46.47 6.09
C ARG A 3 43.75 45.68 6.60
N PRO A 4 42.61 45.66 5.89
CA PRO A 4 41.47 44.83 6.28
C PRO A 4 41.75 43.35 5.95
N LEU A 5 41.51 42.46 6.91
CA LEU A 5 41.47 41.00 6.69
C LEU A 5 40.23 40.64 5.86
N PRO A 6 40.34 39.67 4.91
CA PRO A 6 39.18 39.17 4.20
C PRO A 6 38.36 38.25 5.14
N VAL A 7 37.08 38.59 5.30
CA VAL A 7 36.09 37.78 5.99
C VAL A 7 35.97 36.44 5.25
N CYS A 8 36.38 35.38 5.94
CA CYS A 8 36.34 34.01 5.47
C CYS A 8 34.89 33.62 5.13
N PHE A 9 34.68 33.22 3.89
CA PHE A 9 33.41 32.82 3.30
C PHE A 9 33.00 31.45 3.90
N LEU A 10 32.16 31.45 4.94
CA LEU A 10 31.54 30.22 5.46
C LEU A 10 30.42 29.79 4.48
N LEU A 11 30.79 29.12 3.39
CA LEU A 11 29.86 28.44 2.49
C LEU A 11 29.24 27.26 3.23
N CYS A 12 27.97 27.40 3.59
CA CYS A 12 27.16 26.36 4.21
C CYS A 12 27.12 25.10 3.33
N LEU A 13 27.79 24.03 3.77
CA LEU A 13 27.68 22.67 3.24
C LEU A 13 26.32 22.05 3.67
N ALA A 14 25.20 22.65 3.26
CA ALA A 14 23.85 22.17 3.58
C ALA A 14 23.18 21.40 2.42
N GLY A 15 23.91 21.11 1.34
CA GLY A 15 23.34 20.69 0.05
C GLY A 15 23.39 19.19 -0.26
N GLY A 16 23.18 18.29 0.70
CA GLY A 16 23.42 16.86 0.44
C GLY A 16 22.48 15.86 1.11
N LEU A 17 21.39 16.27 1.77
CA LEU A 17 20.40 15.28 2.20
C LEU A 17 19.65 14.79 0.95
N PRO A 18 19.73 13.49 0.57
CA PRO A 18 18.84 12.96 -0.46
C PRO A 18 17.40 13.39 -0.16
N ALA A 19 16.80 14.09 -1.12
CA ALA A 19 15.40 14.48 -1.04
C ALA A 19 14.56 13.20 -0.93
N GLN A 20 13.64 13.16 0.03
CA GLN A 20 12.66 12.08 0.10
C GLN A 20 11.79 12.16 -1.16
N GLU A 21 11.94 11.18 -2.05
CA GLU A 21 11.10 11.07 -3.23
C GLU A 21 9.80 10.34 -2.87
N THR A 22 8.67 10.88 -3.33
CA THR A 22 7.39 10.16 -3.34
C THR A 22 7.13 9.66 -4.76
N ARG A 23 6.78 8.39 -4.91
CA ARG A 23 6.45 7.74 -6.18
C ARG A 23 5.02 7.23 -6.17
N VAL A 24 4.23 7.67 -7.16
CA VAL A 24 2.91 7.11 -7.41
C VAL A 24 3.03 5.83 -8.23
N ILE A 25 2.30 4.80 -7.82
CA ILE A 25 2.27 3.51 -8.49
C ILE A 25 0.83 3.21 -8.93
N PRO A 26 0.61 2.89 -10.22
CA PRO A 26 1.57 2.93 -11.33
C PRO A 26 2.10 4.34 -11.68
N TRP A 27 3.32 4.38 -12.24
CA TRP A 27 3.96 5.62 -12.71
C TRP A 27 3.08 6.34 -13.73
N GLY A 28 2.99 7.67 -13.63
CA GLY A 28 2.19 8.49 -14.55
C GLY A 28 0.73 8.69 -14.12
N LEU A 29 0.30 8.08 -13.00
CA LEU A 29 -1.05 8.25 -12.45
C LEU A 29 -1.11 9.28 -11.30
N GLU A 30 -0.12 10.17 -11.20
CA GLU A 30 -0.10 11.23 -10.20
C GLU A 30 -1.31 12.16 -10.35
N LYS A 31 -1.74 12.39 -11.59
CA LYS A 31 -2.81 13.33 -11.97
C LYS A 31 -4.06 12.68 -12.56
N ALA A 32 -4.16 11.36 -12.50
CA ALA A 32 -5.28 10.60 -13.06
C ALA A 32 -5.57 9.38 -12.21
N ASP A 33 -6.85 9.01 -12.08
CA ASP A 33 -7.25 7.76 -11.45
C ASP A 33 -6.81 6.53 -12.26
N GLY A 34 -6.73 5.39 -11.57
CA GLY A 34 -6.62 4.10 -12.21
C GLY A 34 -7.87 3.73 -13.01
N ASN A 35 -7.76 2.63 -13.74
CA ASN A 35 -8.84 2.13 -14.60
C ASN A 35 -9.75 1.10 -13.88
N SER A 36 -9.61 0.93 -12.56
CA SER A 36 -10.35 0.00 -11.73
C SER A 36 -10.63 0.60 -10.34
N THR A 37 -11.36 -0.12 -9.50
CA THR A 37 -11.61 0.24 -8.11
C THR A 37 -11.32 -0.94 -7.21
N SER A 38 -10.94 -0.71 -5.95
CA SER A 38 -10.71 -1.76 -4.95
C SER A 38 -11.51 -1.55 -3.68
N ALA A 39 -12.30 -2.56 -3.31
CA ALA A 39 -12.94 -2.64 -2.00
C ALA A 39 -11.97 -3.03 -0.87
N PHE A 40 -10.68 -3.18 -1.15
CA PHE A 40 -9.70 -3.61 -0.16
C PHE A 40 -8.58 -2.57 0.02
N PRO A 41 -8.07 -2.42 1.25
CA PRO A 41 -8.47 -3.17 2.45
C PRO A 41 -9.70 -2.60 3.19
N PHE A 42 -10.28 -1.48 2.74
CA PHE A 42 -11.22 -0.70 3.58
C PHE A 42 -12.71 -0.79 3.24
N GLY A 43 -13.10 -1.46 2.16
CA GLY A 43 -14.51 -1.71 1.84
C GLY A 43 -15.22 -2.67 2.80
N TYR A 44 -14.50 -3.16 3.82
CA TYR A 44 -15.03 -4.01 4.88
C TYR A 44 -14.53 -3.51 6.25
N THR A 45 -15.22 -3.90 7.32
CA THR A 45 -14.88 -3.52 8.71
C THR A 45 -13.80 -4.40 9.33
N SER A 46 -13.58 -5.58 8.76
CA SER A 46 -12.51 -6.50 9.11
C SER A 46 -12.03 -7.20 7.84
N GLY A 47 -10.77 -7.64 7.86
CA GLY A 47 -10.11 -8.02 6.61
C GLY A 47 -8.68 -8.44 6.86
N ARG A 48 -8.18 -9.36 6.04
CA ARG A 48 -6.73 -9.46 5.80
C ARG A 48 -6.51 -9.42 4.31
N THR A 49 -5.59 -8.59 3.87
CA THR A 49 -5.33 -8.38 2.44
C THR A 49 -3.85 -8.34 2.21
N GLN A 50 -3.40 -8.98 1.14
CA GLN A 50 -2.05 -8.86 0.63
C GLN A 50 -2.06 -8.16 -0.73
N GLN A 51 -1.04 -7.35 -0.96
CA GLN A 51 -0.78 -6.67 -2.21
C GLN A 51 0.68 -6.87 -2.57
N VAL A 52 0.94 -7.29 -3.80
CA VAL A 52 2.30 -7.35 -4.34
C VAL A 52 2.50 -6.15 -5.25
N ILE A 53 3.52 -5.37 -4.94
CA ILE A 53 3.98 -4.24 -5.74
C ILE A 53 5.23 -4.67 -6.47
N ASP A 54 5.23 -4.50 -7.79
CA ASP A 54 6.38 -4.83 -8.64
C ASP A 54 7.60 -4.00 -8.20
N GLY A 55 8.71 -4.69 -7.93
CA GLY A 55 9.94 -4.05 -7.53
C GLY A 55 10.47 -3.02 -8.53
N ALA A 56 10.24 -3.27 -9.82
CA ALA A 56 10.63 -2.35 -10.90
C ALA A 56 9.86 -1.02 -10.85
N ALA A 57 8.65 -1.01 -10.28
CA ALA A 57 7.87 0.20 -10.10
C ALA A 57 8.32 1.03 -8.88
N LEU A 58 9.03 0.41 -7.92
CA LEU A 58 9.50 1.05 -6.69
C LEU A 58 10.83 1.76 -6.87
N CYS A 59 11.85 1.02 -7.29
CA CYS A 59 13.21 1.53 -7.42
C CYS A 59 14.05 0.67 -8.35
N GLN A 60 15.22 1.16 -8.74
CA GLN A 60 16.13 0.40 -9.60
C GLN A 60 16.85 -0.72 -8.82
N ASN A 61 17.30 -0.44 -7.59
CA ASN A 61 18.15 -1.34 -6.80
C ASN A 61 17.60 -1.56 -5.38
N SER A 62 17.64 -0.53 -4.54
CA SER A 62 17.17 -0.55 -3.16
C SER A 62 16.50 0.78 -2.80
N ALA A 63 15.68 0.77 -1.77
CA ALA A 63 15.03 1.96 -1.25
C ALA A 63 14.81 1.82 0.26
N LEU A 64 14.95 2.92 1.00
CA LEU A 64 14.43 2.99 2.35
C LEU A 64 13.03 3.56 2.28
N LEU A 65 12.06 2.69 2.55
CA LEU A 65 10.67 3.09 2.57
C LEU A 65 10.41 3.78 3.95
N LEU A 66 9.90 5.03 3.94
CA LEU A 66 9.36 5.81 5.10
C LEU A 66 7.81 5.97 5.29
N GLY A 67 6.97 5.98 4.25
CA GLY A 67 5.51 5.81 4.41
C GLY A 67 4.77 5.33 3.15
N MET A 68 3.47 5.08 3.26
CA MET A 68 2.58 4.81 2.11
C MET A 68 1.32 5.66 2.25
N ALA A 69 0.76 6.09 1.13
CA ALA A 69 -0.58 6.64 1.08
C ALA A 69 -1.43 6.01 -0.03
N LEU A 70 -2.75 5.96 0.18
CA LEU A 70 -3.76 5.54 -0.79
C LEU A 70 -4.77 6.67 -1.01
N ARG A 71 -5.36 6.71 -2.20
CA ARG A 71 -6.46 7.65 -2.52
C ARG A 71 -7.78 6.91 -2.74
N ARG A 72 -8.89 7.65 -2.58
CA ARG A 72 -10.22 7.15 -2.96
C ARG A 72 -10.29 6.90 -4.46
N ASP A 73 -11.16 5.99 -4.85
CA ASP A 73 -11.63 5.90 -6.23
C ASP A 73 -12.52 7.11 -6.57
N GLY A 74 -12.27 7.74 -7.71
CA GLY A 74 -12.96 8.93 -8.19
C GLY A 74 -14.25 8.66 -8.96
N ARG A 75 -14.63 7.40 -9.20
CA ARG A 75 -15.96 7.04 -9.73
C ARG A 75 -17.05 7.14 -8.67
N GLY A 76 -16.67 7.05 -7.39
CA GLY A 76 -17.61 7.23 -6.28
C GLY A 76 -18.14 8.66 -6.23
N THR A 77 -19.47 8.81 -6.23
CA THR A 77 -20.15 10.12 -6.14
C THR A 77 -20.45 10.55 -4.71
N ASN A 78 -20.40 9.62 -3.76
CA ASN A 78 -20.67 9.88 -2.34
C ASN A 78 -19.39 10.25 -1.57
N THR A 79 -19.57 11.01 -0.49
CA THR A 79 -18.54 11.24 0.53
C THR A 79 -18.36 10.00 1.38
N TYR A 80 -17.15 9.44 1.42
CA TYR A 80 -16.82 8.38 2.38
C TYR A 80 -16.64 9.01 3.75
N LYS A 81 -17.43 8.56 4.74
CA LYS A 81 -17.37 9.09 6.10
C LYS A 81 -16.13 8.57 6.82
N ALA A 82 -15.56 9.40 7.69
CA ALA A 82 -14.49 8.97 8.58
C ALA A 82 -14.92 7.74 9.39
N ARG A 83 -13.98 6.82 9.59
CA ARG A 83 -14.25 5.54 10.25
C ARG A 83 -13.09 5.11 11.12
N ILE A 84 -13.40 4.67 12.33
CA ILE A 84 -12.41 4.13 13.25
C ILE A 84 -12.22 2.64 12.93
N LEU A 85 -10.98 2.26 12.60
CA LEU A 85 -10.52 0.89 12.65
C LEU A 85 -10.00 0.64 14.08
N PRO A 86 -10.66 -0.20 14.89
CA PRO A 86 -10.25 -0.42 16.28
C PRO A 86 -8.85 -1.03 16.36
N SER A 87 -8.46 -1.76 15.33
CA SER A 87 -7.14 -2.36 15.21
C SER A 87 -6.79 -2.51 13.74
N LEU A 88 -5.63 -1.99 13.35
CA LEU A 88 -4.98 -2.18 12.06
C LEU A 88 -3.55 -2.61 12.33
N THR A 89 -3.06 -3.60 11.57
CA THR A 89 -1.64 -3.93 11.48
C THR A 89 -1.23 -3.88 10.02
N ILE A 90 -0.07 -3.28 9.73
CA ILE A 90 0.53 -3.29 8.40
C ILE A 90 1.90 -3.93 8.49
N ARG A 91 2.15 -4.91 7.62
CA ARG A 91 3.43 -5.60 7.51
C ARG A 91 3.96 -5.53 6.10
N LEU A 92 5.27 -5.33 5.97
CA LEU A 92 5.99 -5.35 4.70
C LEU A 92 6.95 -6.54 4.65
N GLY A 93 7.22 -7.05 3.47
CA GLY A 93 8.25 -8.06 3.27
C GLY A 93 8.63 -8.19 1.81
N HIS A 94 9.70 -8.95 1.54
CA HIS A 94 10.06 -9.30 0.17
C HIS A 94 9.35 -10.58 -0.26
N THR A 95 9.02 -10.63 -1.55
CA THR A 95 8.44 -11.83 -2.16
C THR A 95 8.98 -12.08 -3.57
N LYS A 96 9.24 -13.35 -3.89
CA LYS A 96 9.56 -13.78 -5.26
C LYS A 96 8.31 -13.96 -6.11
N VAL A 97 7.12 -13.91 -5.50
CA VAL A 97 5.85 -13.95 -6.20
C VAL A 97 5.64 -12.66 -6.96
N SER A 98 5.18 -12.75 -8.21
CA SER A 98 4.83 -11.58 -9.02
C SER A 98 3.37 -11.19 -8.76
N PRO A 99 2.98 -9.94 -9.08
CA PRO A 99 1.56 -9.58 -9.11
C PRO A 99 0.72 -10.49 -10.01
N SER A 100 1.34 -11.25 -10.92
CA SER A 100 0.71 -12.22 -11.83
C SER A 100 0.58 -13.64 -11.28
N THR A 101 1.22 -13.93 -10.15
CA THR A 101 1.37 -15.31 -9.67
C THR A 101 1.01 -15.40 -8.20
N MET A 102 0.26 -14.42 -7.67
CA MET A 102 -0.19 -14.43 -6.28
C MET A 102 -1.09 -15.62 -6.01
N SER A 103 -0.74 -16.35 -4.95
CA SER A 103 -1.57 -17.40 -4.38
C SER A 103 -2.71 -16.79 -3.56
N THR A 104 -3.82 -17.53 -3.47
CA THR A 104 -4.87 -17.24 -2.49
C THR A 104 -4.48 -17.64 -1.07
N VAL A 105 -3.38 -18.37 -0.90
CA VAL A 105 -2.80 -18.73 0.40
C VAL A 105 -1.77 -17.68 0.79
N PHE A 106 -2.07 -16.85 1.79
CA PHE A 106 -1.20 -15.73 2.19
C PHE A 106 0.21 -16.13 2.59
N ALA A 107 0.36 -17.31 3.22
CA ALA A 107 1.68 -17.82 3.59
C ALA A 107 2.54 -18.10 2.36
N SER A 108 1.96 -18.62 1.29
CA SER A 108 2.67 -18.93 0.03
C SER A 108 3.15 -17.68 -0.72
N ASN A 109 2.61 -16.50 -0.40
CA ASN A 109 3.05 -15.24 -0.99
C ASN A 109 4.25 -14.62 -0.25
N ARG A 110 4.63 -15.13 0.93
CA ARG A 110 5.76 -14.62 1.71
C ARG A 110 7.00 -15.44 1.37
N THR A 111 8.08 -14.76 0.98
CA THR A 111 9.38 -15.45 0.76
C THR A 111 10.32 -15.29 1.95
N GLY A 112 10.20 -14.18 2.68
CA GLY A 112 11.06 -13.87 3.82
C GLY A 112 10.26 -13.42 5.06
N PRO A 113 10.98 -12.99 6.12
CA PRO A 113 10.35 -12.42 7.29
C PRO A 113 9.56 -11.16 6.92
N MET A 114 8.43 -10.97 7.60
CA MET A 114 7.61 -9.77 7.49
C MET A 114 7.98 -8.79 8.61
N VAL A 115 8.20 -7.53 8.26
CA VAL A 115 8.45 -6.42 9.20
C VAL A 115 7.13 -5.74 9.50
N THR A 116 6.81 -5.57 10.78
CA THR A 116 5.63 -4.80 11.19
C THR A 116 5.96 -3.32 11.14
N VAL A 117 5.39 -2.61 10.18
CA VAL A 117 5.66 -1.18 9.93
C VAL A 117 4.59 -0.27 10.51
N PHE A 118 3.39 -0.81 10.75
CA PHE A 118 2.35 -0.19 11.56
C PHE A 118 1.89 -1.24 12.57
N PRO A 119 2.18 -1.05 13.88
CA PRO A 119 1.82 -2.04 14.90
C PRO A 119 0.31 -2.12 15.05
N LYS A 120 -0.16 -3.17 15.73
CA LYS A 120 -1.58 -3.37 16.03
C LYS A 120 -2.14 -2.19 16.84
N ALA A 121 -2.72 -1.22 16.15
CA ALA A 121 -3.15 0.04 16.75
C ALA A 121 -4.45 0.57 16.12
N LYS A 122 -5.12 1.48 16.83
CA LYS A 122 -6.29 2.19 16.31
C LYS A 122 -5.86 3.07 15.13
N PHE A 123 -6.60 3.02 14.04
CA PHE A 123 -6.40 3.90 12.89
C PHE A 123 -7.71 4.58 12.51
N ILE A 124 -7.68 5.86 12.18
CA ILE A 124 -8.86 6.62 11.78
C ILE A 124 -8.76 6.85 10.28
N LEU A 125 -9.65 6.21 9.52
CA LEU A 125 -9.85 6.53 8.12
C LEU A 125 -10.46 7.94 8.02
N PRO A 126 -9.91 8.83 7.20
CA PRO A 126 -10.42 10.20 7.06
C PRO A 126 -11.79 10.25 6.38
N THR A 127 -12.44 11.41 6.42
CA THR A 127 -13.55 11.69 5.50
C THR A 127 -12.96 11.98 4.12
N LEU A 128 -13.47 11.32 3.07
CA LEU A 128 -13.03 11.54 1.69
C LEU A 128 -14.20 12.09 0.86
N PRO A 129 -14.18 13.36 0.42
CA PRO A 129 -15.20 13.91 -0.46
C PRO A 129 -15.09 13.32 -1.88
N PRO A 130 -16.17 13.33 -2.69
CA PRO A 130 -16.10 12.92 -4.09
C PRO A 130 -15.13 13.83 -4.85
N MET A 131 -14.10 13.24 -5.47
CA MET A 131 -13.05 13.94 -6.18
C MET A 131 -12.40 12.99 -7.20
N ASN A 132 -12.06 13.49 -8.38
CA ASN A 132 -11.39 12.73 -9.44
C ASN A 132 -10.24 13.56 -10.08
N PRO A 133 -8.97 13.13 -9.96
CA PRO A 133 -8.54 12.00 -9.14
C PRO A 133 -8.73 12.27 -7.64
N GLY A 134 -8.88 11.23 -6.84
CA GLY A 134 -8.87 11.38 -5.38
C GLY A 134 -7.53 11.92 -4.86
N ILE A 135 -7.51 12.58 -3.70
CA ILE A 135 -6.26 12.87 -2.97
C ILE A 135 -5.74 11.64 -2.22
N PHE A 136 -4.42 11.50 -2.11
CA PHE A 136 -3.73 10.47 -1.30
C PHE A 136 -3.85 10.77 0.20
N ALA A 137 -5.06 10.67 0.74
CA ALA A 137 -5.38 11.06 2.12
C ALA A 137 -5.34 9.91 3.12
N VAL A 138 -5.37 8.64 2.68
CA VAL A 138 -5.22 7.50 3.59
C VAL A 138 -3.74 7.17 3.71
N GLN A 139 -3.07 7.75 4.70
CA GLN A 139 -1.62 7.74 4.80
C GLN A 139 -1.11 7.11 6.10
N TRP A 140 0.06 6.47 6.01
CA TRP A 140 0.80 5.94 7.14
C TRP A 140 2.27 6.32 7.02
N SER A 141 2.81 6.93 8.07
CA SER A 141 4.25 6.93 8.32
C SER A 141 4.61 5.63 9.03
N TRP A 142 5.66 4.95 8.57
CA TRP A 142 6.07 3.70 9.17
C TRP A 142 6.76 3.94 10.52
N ALA A 143 6.32 3.21 11.54
CA ALA A 143 6.97 3.21 12.85
C ALA A 143 8.39 2.63 12.77
N VAL A 144 8.62 1.73 11.82
CA VAL A 144 9.92 1.14 11.50
C VAL A 144 10.13 1.30 9.99
N PRO A 145 11.13 2.09 9.55
CA PRO A 145 11.51 2.17 8.15
C PRO A 145 11.79 0.78 7.56
N PHE A 146 11.37 0.55 6.33
CA PHE A 146 11.57 -0.75 5.67
C PHE A 146 12.65 -0.65 4.59
N ALA A 147 13.76 -1.35 4.79
CA ALA A 147 14.83 -1.45 3.81
C ALA A 147 14.42 -2.43 2.68
N TYR A 148 13.92 -1.87 1.58
CA TYR A 148 13.58 -2.64 0.38
C TYR A 148 14.82 -2.87 -0.49
N ASN A 149 14.92 -4.09 -1.03
CA ASN A 149 16.01 -4.52 -1.90
C ASN A 149 15.42 -5.36 -3.01
N ARG A 150 15.52 -4.86 -4.25
CA ARG A 150 14.90 -5.47 -5.41
C ARG A 150 15.47 -6.84 -5.75
N THR A 151 16.73 -7.10 -5.40
CA THR A 151 17.35 -8.42 -5.64
C THR A 151 16.68 -9.52 -4.80
N LEU A 152 16.04 -9.16 -3.69
CA LEU A 152 15.27 -10.07 -2.84
C LEU A 152 13.85 -10.34 -3.39
N GLY A 153 13.37 -9.57 -4.37
CA GLY A 153 12.08 -9.76 -5.02
C GLY A 153 11.20 -8.51 -4.98
N ASN A 154 9.89 -8.69 -5.20
CA ASN A 154 8.86 -7.67 -5.13
C ASN A 154 8.53 -7.29 -3.68
N LEU A 155 7.83 -6.17 -3.49
CA LEU A 155 7.33 -5.76 -2.18
C LEU A 155 5.97 -6.40 -1.92
N LEU A 156 5.84 -7.12 -0.82
CA LEU A 156 4.58 -7.62 -0.29
C LEU A 156 4.12 -6.70 0.83
N VAL A 157 2.91 -6.17 0.69
CA VAL A 157 2.22 -5.35 1.69
C VAL A 157 1.06 -6.16 2.23
N GLU A 158 0.97 -6.29 3.54
CA GLU A 158 -0.10 -7.02 4.21
C GLU A 158 -0.82 -6.12 5.19
N PHE A 159 -2.14 -6.02 5.03
CA PHE A 159 -3.05 -5.34 5.94
C PHE A 159 -3.81 -6.38 6.74
N GLU A 160 -3.92 -6.19 8.06
CA GLU A 160 -4.72 -7.01 8.95
C GLU A 160 -5.61 -6.10 9.82
N ILE A 161 -6.92 -6.27 9.68
CA ILE A 161 -7.97 -5.56 10.39
C ILE A 161 -8.81 -6.63 11.10
N PRO A 162 -8.49 -6.99 12.35
CA PRO A 162 -9.25 -8.01 13.07
C PRO A 162 -10.63 -7.49 13.45
N GLY A 163 -11.58 -8.41 13.57
CA GLY A 163 -12.95 -8.10 13.97
C GLY A 163 -13.97 -8.92 13.18
N THR A 164 -15.24 -8.57 13.39
CA THR A 164 -16.36 -9.19 12.68
C THR A 164 -16.55 -8.54 11.32
N GLY A 165 -16.77 -9.38 10.31
CA GLY A 165 -17.02 -8.95 8.94
C GLY A 165 -18.27 -8.07 8.84
N GLY A 166 -18.14 -6.98 8.09
CA GLY A 166 -19.18 -5.99 7.85
C GLY A 166 -18.82 -5.19 6.61
N LYS A 167 -19.81 -4.65 5.91
CA LYS A 167 -19.60 -3.87 4.69
C LYS A 167 -19.27 -2.41 5.03
N SER A 168 -18.47 -1.79 4.19
CA SER A 168 -18.16 -0.36 4.25
C SER A 168 -18.01 0.20 2.86
N GLU A 169 -18.51 1.41 2.63
CA GLU A 169 -18.37 2.10 1.35
C GLU A 169 -17.08 2.91 1.34
N TYR A 170 -15.93 2.22 1.35
CA TYR A 170 -14.61 2.86 1.41
C TYR A 170 -13.70 2.27 0.33
N PHE A 171 -13.99 2.63 -0.93
CA PHE A 171 -13.31 2.10 -2.11
C PHE A 171 -12.06 2.91 -2.46
N MET A 172 -10.94 2.22 -2.63
CA MET A 172 -9.67 2.80 -3.05
C MET A 172 -9.58 2.82 -4.57
N ASP A 173 -8.93 3.86 -5.10
CA ASP A 173 -8.55 3.90 -6.52
C ASP A 173 -7.76 2.64 -6.83
N ALA A 174 -7.93 2.07 -8.01
CA ALA A 174 -7.09 0.95 -8.42
C ALA A 174 -6.76 0.94 -9.92
N HIS A 175 -5.64 0.33 -10.28
CA HIS A 175 -5.27 0.05 -11.66
C HIS A 175 -5.31 -1.47 -11.91
N GLY A 176 -5.94 -1.87 -13.01
CA GLY A 176 -5.94 -3.22 -13.53
C GLY A 176 -5.22 -3.31 -14.87
N SER A 177 -4.38 -4.32 -15.03
CA SER A 177 -3.82 -4.69 -16.34
C SER A 177 -4.39 -6.02 -16.80
N LYS A 178 -4.47 -6.21 -18.13
CA LYS A 178 -5.07 -7.38 -18.79
C LYS A 178 -4.25 -8.68 -18.64
N SER A 179 -3.07 -8.63 -18.04
CA SER A 179 -2.20 -9.80 -17.81
C SER A 179 -2.49 -10.37 -16.42
N MET A 180 -2.79 -11.66 -16.31
CA MET A 180 -3.43 -12.29 -15.14
C MET A 180 -2.63 -12.21 -13.82
N GLY A 181 -3.30 -12.24 -12.65
CA GLY A 181 -2.87 -13.07 -11.49
C GLY A 181 -2.60 -12.48 -10.09
N GLY A 182 -3.27 -11.39 -9.70
CA GLY A 182 -3.26 -10.88 -8.32
C GLY A 182 -4.66 -10.89 -7.72
N ARG A 183 -4.87 -11.55 -6.56
CA ARG A 183 -6.18 -11.65 -5.89
C ARG A 183 -6.12 -11.06 -4.47
N THR A 184 -7.13 -10.30 -4.07
CA THR A 184 -7.39 -9.90 -2.68
C THR A 184 -8.55 -10.75 -2.11
N ALA A 185 -8.39 -11.30 -0.90
CA ALA A 185 -9.41 -12.15 -0.26
C ALA A 185 -10.05 -11.44 0.96
N LEU A 186 -11.33 -11.75 1.22
CA LEU A 186 -12.10 -11.29 2.39
C LEU A 186 -11.80 -12.13 3.64
N PHE A 187 -11.96 -11.54 4.82
CA PHE A 187 -11.93 -12.26 6.09
C PHE A 187 -13.35 -12.73 6.46
N GLY A 188 -13.56 -14.04 6.65
CA GLY A 188 -14.70 -14.56 7.43
C GLY A 188 -15.86 -15.38 6.80
N LYS A 189 -15.70 -16.24 5.76
CA LYS A 189 -16.68 -17.36 5.49
C LYS A 189 -16.20 -18.64 4.73
N PRO A 190 -16.59 -19.88 5.18
CA PRO A 190 -15.91 -21.18 5.05
C PRO A 190 -15.34 -21.63 3.72
N GLY A 191 -14.05 -21.93 3.70
CA GLY A 191 -13.47 -23.02 2.92
C GLY A 191 -12.45 -23.74 3.81
N VAL A 192 -11.87 -24.81 3.29
CA VAL A 192 -11.48 -25.95 4.13
C VAL A 192 -10.32 -25.59 5.06
N PHE A 193 -10.65 -25.34 6.34
CA PHE A 193 -9.70 -25.34 7.44
C PHE A 193 -9.14 -26.76 7.61
N ALA A 194 -7.87 -26.98 7.28
CA ALA A 194 -7.06 -27.99 7.96
C ALA A 194 -6.56 -27.39 9.29
N GLY A 195 -7.46 -27.06 10.21
CA GLY A 195 -7.12 -26.40 11.50
C GLY A 195 -6.37 -25.04 11.40
N LYS A 196 -5.93 -24.62 10.21
CA LYS A 196 -5.06 -23.49 9.88
C LYS A 196 -5.25 -23.10 8.39
N ASP A 197 -6.36 -22.40 8.08
CA ASP A 197 -6.77 -21.76 6.80
C ASP A 197 -6.74 -22.63 5.51
N PRO A 198 -7.31 -22.23 4.34
CA PRO A 198 -8.09 -21.04 3.99
C PRO A 198 -9.39 -21.33 3.18
N TYR A 199 -10.16 -20.26 3.01
CA TYR A 199 -11.49 -20.22 2.43
C TYR A 199 -11.48 -19.90 0.91
N THR A 200 -12.27 -20.61 0.08
CA THR A 200 -12.30 -20.46 -1.39
C THR A 200 -13.50 -19.62 -1.85
N VAL A 201 -13.28 -18.64 -2.74
CA VAL A 201 -14.35 -17.99 -3.52
C VAL A 201 -13.98 -17.98 -5.00
N THR A 202 -14.85 -18.54 -5.82
CA THR A 202 -14.82 -18.54 -7.29
C THR A 202 -15.46 -17.24 -7.80
N CYS A 203 -14.74 -16.50 -8.65
CA CYS A 203 -15.29 -15.37 -9.40
C CYS A 203 -14.97 -15.59 -10.90
N PRO A 204 -15.92 -15.40 -11.84
CA PRO A 204 -15.81 -15.99 -13.19
C PRO A 204 -14.90 -15.25 -14.18
N SER A 205 -14.23 -14.16 -13.80
CA SER A 205 -13.27 -13.51 -14.69
C SER A 205 -12.23 -12.66 -13.92
N PRO A 206 -10.93 -12.74 -14.26
CA PRO A 206 -9.86 -12.10 -13.50
C PRO A 206 -9.50 -10.70 -14.02
N SER A 207 -9.50 -9.68 -13.17
CA SER A 207 -8.85 -8.38 -13.45
C SER A 207 -8.15 -7.85 -12.19
N ARG A 208 -6.87 -7.45 -12.35
CA ARG A 208 -5.99 -6.97 -11.26
C ARG A 208 -6.54 -5.71 -10.61
N MET A 209 -6.34 -5.58 -9.30
CA MET A 209 -6.52 -4.31 -8.57
C MET A 209 -5.19 -3.97 -7.90
N PHE A 210 -4.42 -3.05 -8.47
CA PHE A 210 -3.37 -2.32 -7.76
C PHE A 210 -4.05 -1.14 -7.11
N PRO A 211 -4.19 -0.99 -5.78
CA PRO A 211 -4.70 0.28 -5.30
C PRO A 211 -3.74 1.39 -5.72
N GLY A 212 -4.26 2.51 -6.21
CA GLY A 212 -3.49 3.72 -6.44
C GLY A 212 -2.87 4.12 -5.13
N GLY A 213 -1.54 3.97 -5.04
CA GLY A 213 -0.77 4.27 -3.85
C GLY A 213 0.46 5.10 -4.19
N SER A 214 0.77 6.08 -3.34
CA SER A 214 2.05 6.77 -3.36
C SER A 214 2.95 6.19 -2.26
N LEU A 215 4.19 5.85 -2.60
CA LEU A 215 5.23 5.34 -1.70
C LEU A 215 6.40 6.31 -1.62
#